data_AF-A0A9N9EKL0-F1
#
_entry.id   AF-A0A9N9EKL0-F1
#
_cell.length_a   1.000
_cell.length_b   1.000
_cell.length_c   1.000
_cell.angle_alpha   90.00
_cell.angle_beta   90.00
_cell.angle_gamma   90.00
#
_symmetry.space_group_name_H-M   'P 1'
#
loop_
_entity.id
_entity.type
_entity.pdbx_description
1 polymer ?
#
loop_
_entity_poly.entity_id
_entity_poly.type
_entity_poly.pdbx_seq_one_letter_code
_entity_poly.pdbx_strand_id
1 'polypeptide(L)' 'VLGGSVDKEESFDNCVKRKVQKEAKVELDKFEFIIFDKGFCFFSNKGKEFLYKTAIYFVITDEILEQKELDRNNE' A
#
# COMPACT_ATOMS: atom_id res chain seq x y z
N VAL A 1 -3.15 -1.42 -8.51
CA VAL A 1 -2.87 -0.57 -7.32
C VAL A 1 -2.10 -1.43 -6.34
N LEU A 2 -0.90 -1.02 -5.93
CA LEU A 2 -0.10 -1.70 -4.92
C LEU A 2 -0.38 -1.06 -3.57
N GLY A 3 -0.30 -1.83 -2.49
CA GLY A 3 -0.60 -1.35 -1.15
C GLY A 3 0.01 -2.23 -0.07
N GLY A 4 0.13 -1.71 1.14
CA GLY A 4 0.66 -2.48 2.24
C GLY A 4 0.67 -1.71 3.56
N SER A 5 0.78 -2.47 4.65
CA SER A 5 0.98 -1.90 5.97
C SER A 5 2.42 -1.47 6.16
N VAL A 6 2.61 -0.30 6.77
CA VAL A 6 3.89 0.12 7.36
C VAL A 6 4.30 -0.86 8.44
N ASP A 7 5.58 -1.23 8.44
CA ASP A 7 6.16 -1.99 9.54
C ASP A 7 6.42 -1.05 10.73
N LYS A 8 6.71 -1.63 11.91
CA LYS A 8 6.95 -0.83 13.12
C LYS A 8 8.15 0.11 12.88
N GLU A 9 7.98 1.38 13.22
CA GLU A 9 8.99 2.46 13.06
C GLU A 9 9.35 2.79 11.60
N GLU A 10 8.68 2.20 10.61
CA GLU A 10 8.88 2.50 9.20
C GLU A 10 8.12 3.77 8.78
N SER A 11 8.73 4.59 7.92
CA SER A 11 8.03 5.69 7.25
C SER A 11 7.14 5.17 6.11
N PHE A 12 6.11 5.94 5.74
CA PHE A 12 5.26 5.59 4.59
C PHE A 12 6.08 5.49 3.29
N ASP A 13 7.03 6.40 3.08
CA ASP A 13 7.89 6.41 1.89
C ASP A 13 8.73 5.13 1.76
N ASN A 14 9.32 4.67 2.87
CA ASN A 14 10.09 3.43 2.88
C ASN A 14 9.18 2.22 2.65
N CYS A 15 7.97 2.23 3.21
CA CYS A 15 6.98 1.18 2.97
C CYS A 15 6.62 1.08 1.48
N VAL A 16 6.35 2.21 0.81
CA VAL A 16 6.06 2.22 -0.64
C VAL A 16 7.20 1.61 -1.42
N LYS A 17 8.45 2.07 -1.22
CA LYS A 17 9.62 1.52 -1.92
C LYS A 17 9.77 0.01 -1.70
N ARG A 18 9.68 -0.43 -0.45
CA ARG A 18 9.79 -1.85 -0.07
C ARG A 18 8.69 -2.69 -0.73
N LYS A 19 7.44 -2.23 -0.69
CA LYS A 19 6.29 -2.96 -1.24
C LYS A 19 6.35 -3.04 -2.76
N VAL A 20 6.68 -1.94 -3.43
CA VAL A 20 6.81 -1.93 -4.89
C VAL A 20 7.96 -2.83 -5.36
N GLN A 21 9.12 -2.75 -4.70
CA GLN A 21 10.23 -3.64 -5.00
C GLN A 21 9.87 -5.12 -4.78
N LYS A 22 9.14 -5.44 -3.71
CA LYS A 22 8.77 -6.82 -3.38
C LYS A 22 7.73 -7.39 -4.35
N GLU A 23 6.69 -6.62 -4.66
CA GLU A 23 5.50 -7.11 -5.36
C GLU A 23 5.62 -6.95 -6.88
N ALA A 24 6.22 -5.85 -7.34
CA ALA A 24 6.36 -5.56 -8.76
C ALA A 24 7.80 -5.64 -9.28
N LYS A 25 8.79 -5.83 -8.40
CA LYS A 25 10.23 -5.92 -8.76
C LYS A 25 10.75 -4.68 -9.50
N VAL A 26 10.17 -3.53 -9.17
CA VAL A 26 10.48 -2.22 -9.74
C VAL A 26 11.20 -1.38 -8.72
N GLU A 27 12.34 -0.80 -9.11
CA GLU A 27 13.07 0.15 -8.30
C GLU A 27 12.42 1.55 -8.44
N LEU A 28 12.03 2.13 -7.31
CA LEU A 28 11.19 3.32 -7.29
C LEU A 28 12.02 4.59 -6.99
N ASP A 29 12.47 5.26 -8.04
CA ASP A 29 13.32 6.45 -7.92
C ASP A 29 12.54 7.74 -7.65
N LYS A 30 11.37 7.90 -8.26
CA LYS A 30 10.54 9.12 -8.16
C LYS A 30 9.07 8.77 -7.99
N PHE A 31 8.46 9.39 -6.98
CA PHE A 31 7.05 9.22 -6.65
C PHE A 31 6.59 10.43 -5.85
N GLU A 32 5.31 10.76 -6.01
CA GLU A 32 4.72 11.97 -5.45
C GLU A 32 3.65 11.58 -4.44
N PHE A 33 3.74 12.17 -3.25
CA PHE A 33 2.68 12.03 -2.25
C PHE A 33 1.46 12.83 -2.71
N ILE A 34 0.29 12.19 -2.71
CA ILE A 34 -0.96 12.82 -3.15
C ILE A 34 -1.79 13.24 -1.94
N ILE A 35 -2.14 12.28 -1.07
CA ILE A 35 -3.05 12.53 0.05
C ILE A 35 -2.93 11.47 1.14
N PHE A 36 -3.34 11.85 2.36
CA PHE A 36 -3.70 10.87 3.38
C PHE A 36 -5.20 10.63 3.36
N ASP A 37 -5.59 9.39 3.09
CA ASP A 37 -6.95 8.93 3.36
C ASP A 37 -7.04 8.39 4.81
N LYS A 38 -8.14 8.68 5.50
CA LYS A 38 -8.38 8.23 6.86
C LYS A 38 -9.81 7.75 6.97
N GLY A 39 -10.00 6.63 7.64
CA GLY A 39 -11.33 6.09 7.86
C GLY A 39 -11.37 5.09 8.99
N PHE A 40 -12.55 4.52 9.17
CA PHE A 40 -12.81 3.45 10.12
C PHE A 40 -13.11 2.18 9.34
N CYS A 41 -12.48 1.08 9.73
CA CYS A 41 -12.81 -0.23 9.21
C CYS A 41 -13.30 -1.09 10.37
N PHE A 42 -14.51 -1.63 10.24
CA PHE A 42 -15.06 -2.58 11.19
C PHE A 42 -14.79 -3.99 10.70
N PHE A 43 -13.97 -4.74 11.43
CA PHE A 43 -13.77 -6.16 11.16
C PHE A 43 -14.74 -6.95 12.04
N SER A 44 -15.84 -7.40 11.44
CA SER A 44 -16.90 -8.20 12.09
C SER A 44 -16.33 -9.37 12.88
N ASN A 45 -15.27 -9.98 12.36
CA ASN A 45 -14.66 -11.21 12.89
C ASN A 45 -13.95 -10.97 14.23
N LYS A 46 -13.62 -9.72 14.55
CA LYS A 46 -12.93 -9.34 15.80
C LYS A 46 -13.78 -8.48 16.73
N GLY A 47 -15.00 -8.10 16.32
CA GLY A 47 -15.87 -7.18 17.06
C GLY A 47 -15.17 -5.85 17.40
N LYS A 48 -14.22 -5.42 16.56
CA LYS A 48 -13.36 -4.26 16.81
C LYS A 48 -13.39 -3.33 15.62
N GLU A 49 -13.54 -2.05 15.92
CA GLU A 49 -13.37 -0.95 14.99
C GLU A 49 -11.90 -0.51 15.01
N PHE A 50 -11.33 -0.32 13.83
CA PHE A 50 -9.97 0.15 13.68
C PHE A 50 -9.97 1.46 12.90
N LEU A 51 -9.30 2.46 13.45
CA LEU A 51 -8.95 3.66 12.71
C LEU A 51 -7.74 3.35 11.82
N TYR A 52 -7.85 3.62 10.53
CA TYR A 52 -6.72 3.53 9.61
C TYR A 52 -6.36 4.90 9.04
N LYS A 53 -5.08 5.04 8.68
CA LYS A 53 -4.54 6.17 7.93
C LYS A 53 -3.67 5.62 6.81
N THR A 54 -4.05 5.90 5.58
CA THR A 54 -3.40 5.42 4.37
C THR A 54 -2.75 6.60 3.65
N ALA A 55 -1.48 6.47 3.30
CA ALA A 55 -0.79 7.43 2.45
C ALA A 55 -0.89 6.97 0.99
N ILE A 56 -1.41 7.82 0.11
CA ILE A 56 -1.57 7.52 -1.31
C ILE A 56 -0.51 8.29 -2.09
N TYR A 57 0.21 7.58 -2.94
CA TYR A 57 1.27 8.12 -3.78
C TYR A 57 0.98 7.83 -5.25
N PHE A 58 1.49 8.68 -6.13
CA PHE A 58 1.46 8.49 -7.57
C PHE A 58 2.87 8.30 -8.12
N VAL A 59 2.98 7.41 -9.11
CA VAL A 59 4.24 7.05 -9.75
C VAL A 59 4.00 7.04 -11.25
N ILE A 60 4.90 7.68 -11.99
CA ILE A 60 5.02 7.50 -13.43
C ILE A 60 6.28 6.67 -13.65
N THR A 61 6.12 5.52 -14.29
CA THR A 61 7.23 4.64 -14.66
C THR A 61 7.04 4.15 -16.09
N ASP A 62 8.14 3.96 -16.80
CA ASP A 62 8.17 3.33 -18.13
C ASP A 62 8.08 1.80 -18.03
N GLU A 63 8.16 1.25 -16.82
CA GLU A 63 8.04 -0.19 -16.56
C GLU A 63 6.58 -0.64 -16.59
N ILE A 64 6.31 -1.72 -17.34
CA ILE A 64 4.98 -2.32 -17.41
C ILE A 64 4.78 -3.17 -16.14
N LEU A 65 4.03 -2.63 -15.19
CA LEU A 65 3.66 -3.34 -13.96
C LEU A 65 2.60 -4.41 -14.28
N GLU A 66 2.91 -5.67 -14.03
CA GLU A 66 1.89 -6.73 -14.05
C GLU A 66 0.84 -6.45 -12.97
N GLN A 67 -0.39 -6.16 -13.38
CA GLN A 67 -1.52 -6.10 -12.45
C GLN A 67 -1.92 -7.53 -12.08
N LYS A 68 -1.61 -7.94 -10.84
CA LYS A 68 -2.23 -9.12 -10.23
C LYS A 68 -3.48 -8.68 -9.48
N GLU A 69 -4.62 -9.26 -9.82
CA GLU A 69 -5.78 -9.19 -8.95
C GLU A 69 -5.45 -9.92 -7.64
N LEU A 70 -5.85 -9.34 -6.50
CA LEU A 70 -5.78 -10.01 -5.22
C LEU A 70 -6.71 -11.24 -5.26
N ASP A 71 -6.13 -12.43 -5.04
CA ASP A 71 -6.89 -13.66 -4.88
C ASP A 71 -7.84 -13.50 -3.69
N ARG A 72 -9.14 -13.35 -3.97
CA ARG A 72 -10.19 -13.03 -2.97
C ARG A 72 -10.46 -14.17 -1.96
N ASN A 73 -9.68 -15.25 -2.01
CA ASN A 73 -9.93 -16.50 -1.28
C ASN A 73 -8.92 -16.80 -0.15
N ASN A 74 -7.96 -15.91 0.13
CA ASN A 74 -6.97 -16.08 1.21
C ASN A 74 -7.14 -15.06 2.37
N GLU A 75 -8.39 -14.79 2.78
CA GLU A 75 -8.71 -14.10 4.04
C GLU A 75 -9.02 -15.06 5.18
#